data_AF-A0A8X6HLD2-F1
#
_entry.id   AF-A0A8X6HLD2-F1
#
_cell.length_a   1.000
_cell.length_b   1.000
_cell.length_c   1.000
_cell.angle_alpha   90.00
_cell.angle_beta   90.00
_cell.angle_gamma   90.00
#
_symmetry.space_group_name_H-M   'P 1'
#
loop_
_entity.id
_entity.type
_entity.pdbx_description
1 polymer ?
#
loop_
_entity_poly.entity_id
_entity_poly.type
_entity_poly.pdbx_seq_one_letter_code
_entity_poly.pdbx_strand_id
1 'polypeptide(L)'
;MGITNFSLLIQSLKANTLSPFDSILIDAQSLLYGAIDSTWKESETDIILDMCHKVTSDIGYIMRTLFESNLFENEMHVIISLDGEGVPMKWPIQQKRRDKPVEGRDLYKIVLFGNNIISQKVYQHIRESLLNFDRFRKRNLQSCIPQMLKVLMTGSNMEGEGEHKLFHIAAKYSLKKPIIVSEDNDVSS
;
A
#
# COMPACT_ATOMS: atom_id res chain seq x y z
N MET A 1 -6.57 -18.00 -1.23
CA MET A 1 -5.89 -17.15 -2.22
C MET A 1 -4.64 -16.66 -1.53
N GLY A 2 -3.47 -17.13 -1.96
CA GLY A 2 -2.21 -16.84 -1.26
C GLY A 2 -1.77 -15.40 -1.52
N ILE A 3 -1.51 -14.66 -0.46
CA ILE A 3 -0.97 -13.31 -0.54
C ILE A 3 0.50 -13.40 -0.92
N THR A 4 0.89 -12.58 -1.88
CA THR A 4 2.25 -12.60 -2.43
C THR A 4 2.99 -11.39 -1.88
N ASN A 5 3.97 -11.61 -1.01
CA ASN A 5 4.98 -10.60 -0.70
C ASN A 5 5.50 -10.00 -2.02
N PHE A 6 5.69 -8.68 -2.09
CA PHE A 6 6.15 -8.03 -3.32
C PHE A 6 7.39 -8.71 -3.93
N SER A 7 8.31 -9.22 -3.11
CA SER A 7 9.48 -9.97 -3.56
C SER A 7 9.12 -11.29 -4.25
N LEU A 8 8.13 -12.03 -3.73
CA LEU A 8 7.63 -13.25 -4.34
C LEU A 8 6.89 -12.96 -5.65
N LEU A 9 6.19 -11.83 -5.74
CA LEU A 9 5.49 -11.39 -6.94
C LEU A 9 6.48 -11.14 -8.08
N ILE A 10 7.58 -10.45 -7.79
CA ILE A 10 8.68 -10.24 -8.74
C ILE A 10 9.30 -11.57 -9.16
N GLN A 11 9.46 -12.53 -8.25
CA GLN A 11 9.95 -13.87 -8.59
C GLN A 11 8.98 -14.62 -9.52
N SER A 12 7.68 -14.60 -9.24
CA SER A 12 6.66 -15.23 -10.10
C SER A 12 6.59 -14.60 -11.49
N LEU A 13 6.74 -13.27 -11.59
CA LEU A 13 6.86 -12.57 -12.87
C LEU A 13 8.11 -13.00 -13.64
N LYS A 14 9.27 -13.05 -12.99
CA LYS A 14 10.53 -13.53 -13.61
C LYS A 14 10.45 -14.99 -14.06
N ALA A 15 9.69 -15.81 -13.33
CA ALA A 15 9.48 -17.22 -13.64
C ALA A 15 8.35 -17.46 -14.67
N ASN A 16 7.64 -16.41 -15.13
CA ASN A 16 6.46 -16.51 -15.99
C ASN A 16 5.37 -17.45 -15.44
N THR A 17 5.21 -17.53 -14.11
CA THR A 17 4.21 -18.40 -13.45
C THR A 17 2.94 -17.68 -13.05
N LEU A 18 2.89 -16.36 -13.23
CA LEU A 18 1.73 -15.55 -12.87
C LEU A 18 0.59 -15.76 -13.88
N SER A 19 -0.61 -16.08 -13.39
CA SER A 19 -1.82 -16.15 -14.21
C SER A 19 -2.41 -14.75 -14.47
N PRO A 20 -3.25 -14.57 -15.50
CA PRO A 20 -3.93 -13.30 -15.72
C PRO A 20 -4.74 -12.84 -14.50
N PHE A 21 -4.76 -11.54 -14.23
CA PHE A 21 -5.40 -10.93 -13.05
C PHE A 21 -6.34 -9.77 -13.42
N ASP A 22 -7.36 -9.55 -12.59
CA ASP A 22 -8.40 -8.51 -12.79
C ASP A 22 -8.28 -7.34 -11.80
N SER A 23 -7.39 -7.47 -10.83
CA SER A 23 -7.23 -6.48 -9.79
C SER A 23 -5.88 -6.54 -9.07
N ILE A 24 -5.46 -5.39 -8.54
CA ILE A 24 -4.26 -5.21 -7.71
C ILE A 24 -4.73 -4.61 -6.38
N LEU A 25 -4.51 -5.31 -5.28
CA LEU A 25 -4.88 -4.92 -3.92
C LEU A 25 -3.58 -4.56 -3.17
N ILE A 26 -3.33 -3.27 -2.98
CA ILE A 26 -2.11 -2.75 -2.37
C ILE A 26 -2.40 -2.36 -0.93
N ASP A 27 -1.76 -3.06 0.00
CA ASP A 27 -1.65 -2.61 1.38
C ASP A 27 -0.56 -1.54 1.46
N ALA A 28 -0.97 -0.28 1.43
CA ALA A 28 -0.07 0.86 1.51
C ALA A 28 0.39 1.13 2.95
N GLN A 29 -0.23 0.50 3.96
CA GLN A 29 0.24 0.63 5.33
C GLN A 29 1.56 -0.11 5.54
N SER A 30 1.71 -1.33 4.99
CA SER A 30 3.01 -2.04 5.01
C SER A 30 4.11 -1.28 4.27
N LEU A 31 3.81 -0.69 3.11
CA LEU A 31 4.76 0.19 2.39
C LEU A 31 5.19 1.41 3.23
N LEU A 32 4.25 1.97 4.00
CA LEU A 32 4.55 3.08 4.91
C LEU A 32 5.49 2.66 6.04
N TYR A 33 5.30 1.45 6.61
CA TYR A 33 6.23 0.92 7.60
C TYR A 33 7.65 0.74 7.01
N GLY A 34 7.76 0.18 5.80
CA GLY A 34 9.04 0.09 5.08
C GLY A 34 9.67 1.46 4.80
N ALA A 35 8.86 2.47 4.45
CA ALA A 35 9.34 3.84 4.26
C ALA A 35 9.88 4.44 5.57
N ILE A 36 9.20 4.26 6.69
CA ILE A 36 9.65 4.70 8.02
C ILE A 36 11.00 4.07 8.39
N ASP A 37 11.17 2.77 8.12
CA ASP A 37 12.42 2.06 8.41
C ASP A 37 13.60 2.47 7.52
N SER A 38 13.33 3.09 6.37
CA SER A 38 14.37 3.56 5.44
C SER A 38 14.67 5.06 5.53
N THR A 39 13.77 5.85 6.11
CA THR A 39 13.90 7.31 6.18
C THR A 39 14.64 7.73 7.45
N TRP A 40 15.67 8.57 7.30
CA TRP A 40 16.31 9.28 8.43
C TRP A 40 16.72 10.68 7.99
N LYS A 41 16.08 11.70 8.56
CA LYS A 41 16.35 13.13 8.34
C LYS A 41 16.23 13.87 9.68
N GLU A 42 16.83 15.06 9.76
CA GLU A 42 16.79 15.88 10.97
C GLU A 42 15.46 16.64 11.14
N SER A 43 14.71 16.86 10.05
CA SER A 43 13.45 17.61 10.03
C SER A 43 12.24 16.68 9.86
N GLU A 44 11.26 16.78 10.75
CA GLU A 44 10.00 16.03 10.66
C GLU A 44 9.27 16.26 9.33
N THR A 45 9.28 17.49 8.82
CA THR A 45 8.66 17.82 7.53
C THR A 45 9.34 17.08 6.38
N ASP A 46 10.67 17.00 6.41
CA ASP A 46 11.44 16.31 5.38
C ASP A 46 11.23 14.80 5.47
N ILE A 47 11.10 14.23 6.67
CA ILE A 47 10.76 12.82 6.86
C ILE A 47 9.39 12.54 6.25
N ILE A 48 8.36 13.34 6.56
CA ILE A 48 7.00 13.14 6.02
C ILE A 48 6.99 13.23 4.51
N LEU A 49 7.69 14.21 3.93
CA LEU A 49 7.76 14.37 2.49
C LEU A 49 8.49 13.19 1.82
N ASP A 50 9.60 12.73 2.39
CA ASP A 50 10.37 11.60 1.88
C ASP A 50 9.53 10.30 1.94
N MET A 51 8.80 10.07 3.03
CA MET A 51 7.86 8.95 3.14
C MET A 51 6.74 9.03 2.10
N CYS A 52 6.15 10.21 1.90
CA CYS A 52 5.12 10.43 0.89
C CYS A 52 5.63 10.08 -0.52
N HIS A 53 6.83 10.54 -0.86
CA HIS A 53 7.46 10.26 -2.14
C HIS A 53 7.82 8.79 -2.29
N LYS A 54 8.39 8.17 -1.26
CA LYS A 54 8.76 6.76 -1.27
C LYS A 54 7.54 5.86 -1.47
N VAL A 55 6.50 5.99 -0.65
CA VAL A 55 5.29 5.16 -0.78
C VAL A 55 4.62 5.36 -2.14
N THR A 56 4.53 6.60 -2.63
CA THR A 56 3.96 6.88 -3.95
C THR A 56 4.78 6.30 -5.09
N SER A 57 6.11 6.37 -4.98
CA SER A 57 7.04 5.75 -5.93
C SER A 57 6.91 4.23 -5.94
N ASP A 58 6.82 3.61 -4.76
CA ASP A 58 6.68 2.15 -4.61
C ASP A 58 5.35 1.67 -5.22
N ILE A 59 4.24 2.38 -4.98
CA ILE A 59 2.95 2.12 -5.66
C ILE A 59 3.08 2.22 -7.18
N GLY A 60 3.74 3.28 -7.68
CA GLY A 60 3.99 3.47 -9.11
C GLY A 60 4.82 2.33 -9.70
N TYR A 61 5.85 1.89 -8.98
CA TYR A 61 6.71 0.78 -9.36
C TYR A 61 5.91 -0.54 -9.45
N ILE A 62 5.11 -0.85 -8.42
CA ILE A 62 4.23 -2.03 -8.38
C ILE A 62 3.31 -2.05 -9.60
N MET A 63 2.58 -0.96 -9.84
CA MET A 63 1.64 -0.87 -10.96
C MET A 63 2.35 -1.02 -12.30
N ARG A 64 3.49 -0.35 -12.47
CA ARG A 64 4.30 -0.45 -13.70
C ARG A 64 4.71 -1.88 -13.97
N THR A 65 5.31 -2.53 -12.99
CA THR A 65 5.82 -3.90 -13.14
C THR A 65 4.72 -4.89 -13.48
N LEU A 66 3.54 -4.73 -12.89
CA LEU A 66 2.39 -5.59 -13.18
C LEU A 66 1.76 -5.31 -14.53
N PHE A 67 1.71 -4.05 -14.97
CA PHE A 67 1.20 -3.75 -16.31
C PHE A 67 2.21 -4.09 -17.42
N GLU A 68 3.50 -3.99 -17.17
CA GLU A 68 4.52 -4.43 -18.14
C GLU A 68 4.49 -5.95 -18.39
N SER A 69 3.89 -6.73 -17.49
CA SER A 69 3.72 -8.17 -17.69
C SER A 69 2.66 -8.52 -18.74
N ASN A 70 1.76 -7.59 -19.10
CA ASN A 70 0.62 -7.82 -20.00
C ASN A 70 -0.29 -9.00 -19.57
N LEU A 71 -0.31 -9.33 -18.28
CA LEU A 71 -1.15 -10.41 -17.71
C LEU A 71 -2.40 -9.84 -17.03
N PHE A 72 -2.95 -8.73 -17.52
CA PHE A 72 -4.12 -8.09 -16.93
C PHE A 72 -5.33 -8.19 -17.86
N GLU A 73 -6.53 -8.20 -17.28
CA GLU A 73 -7.79 -8.17 -18.02
C GLU A 73 -8.08 -6.75 -18.57
N ASN A 74 -9.01 -6.61 -19.53
CA ASN A 74 -9.32 -5.31 -20.14
C ASN A 74 -9.87 -4.28 -19.14
N GLU A 75 -10.60 -4.74 -18.13
CA GLU A 75 -11.07 -3.97 -16.99
C GLU A 75 -10.26 -4.33 -15.75
N MET A 76 -9.65 -3.33 -15.12
CA MET A 76 -8.75 -3.51 -13.99
C MET A 76 -9.12 -2.63 -12.81
N HIS A 77 -9.07 -3.20 -11.62
CA HIS A 77 -9.25 -2.48 -10.37
C HIS A 77 -7.93 -2.39 -9.61
N VAL A 78 -7.49 -1.19 -9.26
CA VAL A 78 -6.36 -0.97 -8.35
C VAL A 78 -6.92 -0.41 -7.06
N ILE A 79 -6.77 -1.15 -5.97
CA ILE A 79 -7.31 -0.78 -4.66
C ILE A 79 -6.12 -0.54 -3.74
N ILE A 80 -6.00 0.68 -3.23
CA ILE A 80 -4.92 1.09 -2.33
C ILE A 80 -5.53 1.33 -0.94
N SER A 81 -4.99 0.70 0.09
CA SER A 81 -5.54 0.78 1.44
C SER A 81 -4.48 1.16 2.46
N LEU A 82 -4.76 2.19 3.27
CA LEU A 82 -4.04 2.48 4.51
C LEU A 82 -4.93 2.15 5.71
N ASP A 83 -4.31 1.95 6.87
CA ASP A 83 -5.03 1.69 8.12
C ASP A 83 -5.97 2.85 8.47
N GLY A 84 -7.13 2.44 9.01
CA GLY A 84 -8.14 3.30 9.59
C GLY A 84 -7.92 3.49 11.08
N GLU A 85 -8.95 3.97 11.76
CA GLU A 85 -9.03 3.74 13.21
C GLU A 85 -9.11 2.24 13.48
N GLY A 86 -8.20 1.73 14.32
CA GLY A 86 -8.03 0.31 14.56
C GLY A 86 -9.20 -0.30 15.34
N VAL A 87 -9.46 -1.58 15.12
CA VAL A 87 -10.54 -2.32 15.80
C VAL A 87 -10.16 -2.52 17.29
N PRO A 88 -11.08 -2.36 18.27
CA PRO A 88 -10.78 -2.42 19.71
C PRO A 88 -10.02 -3.67 20.16
N MET A 89 -10.13 -4.77 19.41
CA MET A 89 -9.48 -6.05 19.71
C MET A 89 -7.96 -6.04 19.49
N LYS A 90 -7.43 -5.19 18.59
CA LYS A 90 -5.97 -5.02 18.41
C LYS A 90 -5.40 -3.89 19.26
N TRP A 91 -6.23 -3.05 19.88
CA TRP A 91 -5.75 -1.99 20.77
C TRP A 91 -4.81 -2.50 21.86
N PRO A 92 -5.04 -3.63 22.55
CA PRO A 92 -4.09 -4.13 23.55
C PRO A 92 -2.74 -4.55 22.97
N ILE A 93 -2.70 -5.05 21.73
CA ILE A 93 -1.47 -5.45 21.03
C ILE A 93 -0.72 -4.21 20.54
N GLN A 94 -1.44 -3.24 19.97
CA GLN A 94 -0.89 -1.95 19.56
C GLN A 94 -0.41 -1.14 20.77
N GLN A 95 -1.16 -1.17 21.88
CA GLN A 95 -0.81 -0.53 23.14
C GLN A 95 0.39 -1.22 23.78
N LYS A 96 0.47 -2.56 23.81
CA LYS A 96 1.68 -3.28 24.21
C LYS A 96 2.91 -2.98 23.32
N ARG A 97 2.73 -2.69 22.03
CA ARG A 97 3.82 -2.21 21.15
C ARG A 97 4.23 -0.77 21.52
N ARG A 98 3.29 0.07 21.96
CA ARG A 98 3.50 1.45 22.43
C ARG A 98 4.08 1.55 23.85
N ASP A 99 3.83 0.56 24.71
CA ASP A 99 4.21 0.53 26.12
C ASP A 99 5.60 -0.08 26.38
N LYS A 100 6.31 -0.57 25.35
CA LYS A 100 7.70 -1.01 25.52
C LYS A 100 8.56 0.22 25.83
N PRO A 101 9.54 0.14 26.76
CA PRO A 101 10.54 1.20 26.88
C PRO A 101 11.35 1.20 25.60
N VAL A 102 11.25 2.31 24.87
CA VAL A 102 11.84 2.43 23.55
C VAL A 102 12.74 3.66 23.55
N GLU A 103 14.00 3.48 23.14
CA GLU A 103 14.99 4.54 23.07
C GLU A 103 15.40 4.81 21.62
N GLY A 104 15.78 6.05 21.31
CA GLY A 104 16.27 6.44 19.99
C GLY A 104 15.22 6.30 18.88
N ARG A 105 15.58 5.61 17.79
CA ARG A 105 14.80 5.51 16.53
C ARG A 105 13.40 4.92 16.73
N ASP A 106 13.24 3.99 17.67
CA ASP A 106 11.99 3.29 17.87
C ASP A 106 10.99 4.10 18.74
N LEU A 107 11.46 5.04 19.58
CA LEU A 107 10.56 5.98 20.30
C LEU A 107 9.87 6.91 19.31
N TYR A 108 10.63 7.31 18.28
CA TYR A 108 10.14 8.09 17.15
C TYR A 108 9.03 7.36 16.39
N LYS A 109 9.17 6.04 16.15
CA LYS A 109 8.12 5.20 15.56
C LYS A 109 6.82 5.28 16.36
N ILE A 110 6.87 5.14 17.67
CA ILE A 110 5.68 5.18 18.55
C ILE A 110 4.97 6.53 18.51
N VAL A 111 5.73 7.64 18.51
CA VAL A 111 5.18 9.01 18.40
C VAL A 111 4.56 9.25 17.03
N LEU A 112 5.17 8.74 15.96
CA LEU A 112 4.70 8.84 14.58
C LEU A 112 3.39 8.07 14.33
N PHE A 113 3.15 6.93 14.99
CA PHE A 113 1.89 6.16 14.91
C PHE A 113 0.79 6.64 15.88
N GLY A 114 1.15 7.44 16.88
CA GLY A 114 0.23 7.95 17.90
C GLY A 114 -0.48 9.23 17.45
N ASN A 115 -1.34 9.11 16.43
CA ASN A 115 -2.44 10.02 16.02
C ASN A 115 -2.86 9.81 14.54
N ASN A 116 -2.36 8.78 13.84
CA ASN A 116 -2.63 8.51 12.41
C ASN A 116 -2.31 9.68 11.44
N ILE A 117 -1.58 10.71 11.90
CA ILE A 117 -1.28 11.93 11.13
C ILE A 117 -0.47 11.59 9.87
N ILE A 118 0.52 10.71 9.98
CA ILE A 118 1.36 10.34 8.84
C ILE A 118 0.58 9.54 7.81
N SER A 119 -0.16 8.51 8.23
CA SER A 119 -1.03 7.77 7.34
C SER A 119 -2.01 8.70 6.62
N GLN A 120 -2.53 9.72 7.30
CA GLN A 120 -3.38 10.74 6.68
C GLN A 120 -2.63 11.63 5.67
N LYS A 121 -1.42 12.10 5.99
CA LYS A 121 -0.60 12.93 5.09
C LYS A 121 -0.16 12.15 3.85
N VAL A 122 0.28 10.92 4.03
CA VAL A 122 0.64 9.99 2.95
C VAL A 122 -0.59 9.67 2.11
N TYR A 123 -1.75 9.41 2.73
CA TYR A 123 -3.02 9.23 2.02
C TYR A 123 -3.34 10.43 1.13
N GLN A 124 -3.27 11.65 1.67
CA GLN A 124 -3.53 12.88 0.93
C GLN A 124 -2.56 13.03 -0.25
N HIS A 125 -1.27 12.77 -0.04
CA HIS A 125 -0.25 12.88 -1.08
C HIS A 125 -0.45 11.87 -2.23
N ILE A 126 -0.73 10.60 -1.91
CA ILE A 126 -1.03 9.58 -2.91
C ILE A 126 -2.30 9.97 -3.68
N ARG A 127 -3.36 10.41 -2.99
CA ARG A 127 -4.61 10.85 -3.60
C ARG A 127 -4.39 12.01 -4.58
N GLU A 128 -3.63 13.03 -4.19
CA GLU A 128 -3.28 14.17 -5.06
C GLU A 128 -2.45 13.73 -6.27
N SER A 129 -1.53 12.79 -6.07
CA SER A 129 -0.74 12.21 -7.16
C SER A 129 -1.61 11.45 -8.16
N LEU A 130 -2.58 10.66 -7.68
CA LEU A 130 -3.51 9.90 -8.50
C LEU A 130 -4.54 10.79 -9.20
N LEU A 131 -5.01 11.87 -8.57
CA LEU A 131 -5.89 12.86 -9.23
C LEU A 131 -5.20 13.52 -10.43
N ASN A 132 -3.87 13.69 -10.35
CA ASN A 132 -3.05 14.10 -11.47
C ASN A 132 -2.64 12.91 -12.34
N PHE A 133 -3.60 12.02 -12.66
CA PHE A 133 -3.33 10.71 -13.24
C PHE A 133 -2.51 10.77 -14.52
N ASP A 134 -2.70 11.77 -15.39
CA ASP A 134 -1.88 11.90 -16.60
C ASP A 134 -0.40 12.16 -16.31
N ARG A 135 -0.12 12.96 -15.27
CA ARG A 135 1.25 13.22 -14.81
C ARG A 135 1.80 12.00 -14.08
N PHE A 136 0.99 11.34 -13.26
CA PHE A 136 1.35 10.09 -12.59
C PHE A 136 1.69 9.00 -13.62
N ARG A 137 0.81 8.79 -14.61
CA ARG A 137 0.98 7.88 -15.74
C ARG A 137 2.26 8.19 -16.50
N LYS A 138 2.47 9.42 -16.96
CA LYS A 138 3.70 9.77 -17.71
C LYS A 138 4.99 9.54 -16.91
N ARG A 139 4.95 9.72 -15.58
CA ARG A 139 6.11 9.48 -14.70
C ARG A 139 6.32 8.01 -14.37
N ASN A 140 5.23 7.25 -14.20
CA ASN A 140 5.28 5.93 -13.58
C ASN A 140 4.88 4.78 -14.52
N LEU A 141 4.14 4.99 -15.60
CA LEU A 141 3.59 3.95 -16.48
C LEU A 141 4.02 4.20 -17.95
N GLN A 142 4.81 3.32 -18.56
CA GLN A 142 5.47 3.62 -19.85
C GLN A 142 4.74 3.19 -21.13
N SER A 143 3.83 2.21 -21.14
CA SER A 143 3.19 1.86 -22.45
C SER A 143 1.97 0.93 -22.43
N CYS A 144 1.86 -0.01 -21.48
CA CYS A 144 0.71 -0.93 -21.43
C CYS A 144 -0.17 -0.56 -20.24
N ILE A 145 -1.41 -0.16 -20.50
CA ILE A 145 -2.40 0.15 -19.46
C ILE A 145 -3.71 -0.53 -19.87
N PRO A 146 -4.47 -1.09 -18.93
CA PRO A 146 -5.80 -1.61 -19.18
C PRO A 146 -6.68 -0.58 -19.91
N GLN A 147 -7.57 -1.06 -20.78
CA GLN A 147 -8.51 -0.20 -21.48
C GLN A 147 -9.39 0.58 -20.50
N MET A 148 -9.78 -0.05 -19.39
CA MET A 148 -10.47 0.60 -18.30
C MET A 148 -9.75 0.33 -16.98
N LEU A 149 -9.28 1.39 -16.34
CA LEU A 149 -8.61 1.34 -15.04
C LEU A 149 -9.45 2.09 -14.00
N LYS A 150 -9.86 1.39 -12.95
CA LYS A 150 -10.54 1.95 -11.78
C LYS A 150 -9.59 1.95 -10.60
N VAL A 151 -9.26 3.13 -10.09
CA VAL A 151 -8.43 3.27 -8.89
C VAL A 151 -9.32 3.63 -7.71
N LEU A 152 -9.30 2.80 -6.66
CA LEU A 152 -9.98 3.02 -5.40
C LEU A 152 -8.94 3.20 -4.30
N MET A 153 -9.18 4.15 -3.40
CA MET A 153 -8.27 4.42 -2.31
C MET A 153 -9.04 4.56 -0.99
N THR A 154 -8.57 3.86 0.04
CA THR A 154 -9.10 3.94 1.41
C THR A 154 -7.98 4.24 2.39
N GLY A 155 -8.29 4.96 3.46
CA GLY A 155 -7.32 5.31 4.49
C GLY A 155 -7.99 5.58 5.81
N SER A 156 -7.49 6.58 6.55
CA SER A 156 -8.02 6.99 7.85
C SER A 156 -9.45 7.51 7.84
N ASN A 157 -10.02 7.77 6.66
CA ASN A 157 -11.42 8.15 6.46
C ASN A 157 -12.41 6.98 6.57
N MET A 158 -11.92 5.75 6.73
CA MET A 158 -12.73 4.53 6.85
C MET A 158 -12.15 3.65 7.96
N GLU A 159 -13.00 3.23 8.90
CA GLU A 159 -12.60 2.35 10.01
C GLU A 159 -12.06 1.00 9.53
N GLY A 160 -11.22 0.38 10.36
CA GLY A 160 -10.66 -0.95 10.12
C GLY A 160 -9.25 -0.94 9.56
N GLU A 161 -8.68 -2.14 9.50
CA GLU A 161 -7.31 -2.37 9.03
C GLU A 161 -7.23 -2.40 7.51
N GLY A 162 -6.09 -1.98 6.98
CA GLY A 162 -5.84 -1.83 5.55
C GLY A 162 -6.17 -3.11 4.78
N GLU A 163 -5.65 -4.25 5.24
CA GLU A 163 -5.88 -5.57 4.67
C GLU A 163 -7.35 -6.00 4.67
N HIS A 164 -8.04 -5.83 5.80
CA HIS A 164 -9.46 -6.17 5.89
C HIS A 164 -10.32 -5.33 4.94
N LYS A 165 -9.99 -4.04 4.77
CA LYS A 165 -10.65 -3.19 3.77
C LYS A 165 -10.41 -3.72 2.36
N LEU A 166 -9.20 -4.16 2.02
CA LEU A 166 -8.90 -4.74 0.71
C LEU A 166 -9.80 -5.94 0.42
N PHE A 167 -9.93 -6.87 1.37
CA PHE A 167 -10.78 -8.06 1.20
C PHE A 167 -12.27 -7.70 1.08
N HIS A 168 -12.77 -6.77 1.90
CA HIS A 168 -14.16 -6.32 1.81
C HIS A 168 -14.47 -5.64 0.48
N ILE A 169 -13.57 -4.79 -0.02
CA ILE A 169 -13.75 -4.13 -1.32
C ILE A 169 -13.70 -5.18 -2.43
N ALA A 170 -12.73 -6.10 -2.39
CA ALA A 170 -12.63 -7.15 -3.39
C ALA A 170 -13.90 -8.02 -3.47
N ALA A 171 -14.45 -8.40 -2.32
CA ALA A 171 -15.73 -9.12 -2.24
C ALA A 171 -16.89 -8.29 -2.81
N LYS A 172 -16.99 -7.00 -2.44
CA LYS A 172 -18.06 -6.10 -2.91
C LYS A 172 -18.05 -5.92 -4.43
N TYR A 173 -16.86 -5.83 -5.03
CA TYR A 173 -16.70 -5.69 -6.48
C TYR A 173 -16.65 -7.03 -7.22
N SER A 174 -16.81 -8.15 -6.51
CA SER A 174 -16.76 -9.51 -7.08
C SER A 174 -15.47 -9.77 -7.87
N LEU A 175 -14.33 -9.26 -7.38
CA LEU A 175 -13.02 -9.42 -7.99
C LEU A 175 -12.59 -10.89 -7.87
N LYS A 176 -12.27 -11.53 -8.99
CA LYS A 176 -12.08 -12.99 -9.07
C LYS A 176 -10.62 -13.39 -9.04
N LYS A 177 -9.73 -12.52 -9.54
CA LYS A 177 -8.30 -12.82 -9.68
C LYS A 177 -7.45 -11.66 -9.12
N PRO A 178 -7.58 -11.34 -7.82
CA PRO A 178 -6.78 -10.28 -7.22
C PRO A 178 -5.33 -10.69 -7.01
N ILE A 179 -4.42 -9.77 -7.30
CA ILE A 179 -3.04 -9.79 -6.80
C ILE A 179 -2.99 -8.91 -5.56
N ILE A 180 -2.67 -9.50 -4.42
CA ILE A 180 -2.46 -8.75 -3.17
C ILE A 180 -0.97 -8.46 -3.03
N VAL A 181 -0.65 -7.19 -2.75
CA VAL A 181 0.71 -6.70 -2.54
C VAL A 181 0.80 -6.11 -1.14
N SER A 182 1.65 -6.71 -0.32
CA SER A 182 2.01 -6.24 1.02
C SER A 182 3.50 -6.52 1.28
N GLU A 183 4.13 -5.68 2.10
CA GLU A 183 5.46 -5.95 2.68
C GLU A 183 5.38 -6.75 3.98
N ASP A 184 4.19 -6.91 4.56
CA ASP A 184 4.01 -7.63 5.82
C ASP A 184 3.96 -9.17 5.58
N ASN A 185 4.62 -9.94 6.45
CA ASN A 185 4.72 -11.39 6.30
C ASN A 185 3.49 -12.12 6.86
N ASP A 186 2.73 -11.50 7.76
CA ASP A 186 1.54 -12.08 8.41
C ASP A 186 0.42 -12.40 7.41
N VAL A 187 0.45 -11.74 6.26
CA VAL A 187 -0.56 -11.89 5.21
C VAL A 187 -0.35 -13.19 4.42
N SER A 188 0.82 -13.83 4.51
CA SER A 188 1.15 -15.04 3.72
C SER A 188 0.69 -16.39 4.32
N SER A 189 -0.12 -16.37 5.39
CA SER A 189 -0.62 -17.57 6.09
C SER A 189 -2.02 -18.03 5.66
#